data_AF-A0A2L2Y1B8-F1
#
_entry.id   AF-A0A2L2Y1B8-F1
#
_cell.length_a   1.000
_cell.length_b   1.000
_cell.length_c   1.000
_cell.angle_alpha   90.00
_cell.angle_beta   90.00
_cell.angle_gamma   90.00
#
_symmetry.space_group_name_H-M   'P 1'
#
loop_
_entity.id
_entity.type
_entity.pdbx_description
1 polymer ?
#
loop_
_entity_poly.entity_id
_entity_poly.type
_entity_poly.pdbx_seq_one_letter_code
_entity_poly.pdbx_strand_id
1 'polypeptide(L)'
;AVYDIYIHAHSQDSITPHTIVTLPKSKGLQLLLCYDNEGVYVNSCGKVNKNVVLQWGEMPTSVAYIWTGHILGWGHKTIEICNVETGYLDGVFMHKKTQKLKFLCERNDKAMSVLWNRLF
;
A
#
# COMPACT_ATOMS: atom_id res chain seq x y z
N ALA A 1 12.58 -25.58 -2.95
CA ALA A 1 13.20 -24.50 -3.74
C ALA A 1 12.56 -23.18 -3.30
N VAL A 2 13.34 -22.10 -3.21
CA VAL A 2 12.82 -20.74 -2.99
C VAL A 2 12.35 -20.22 -4.35
N TYR A 3 11.17 -19.61 -4.41
CA TYR A 3 10.60 -19.05 -5.64
C TYR A 3 10.37 -17.55 -5.45
N ASP A 4 10.84 -16.76 -6.41
CA ASP A 4 10.54 -15.33 -6.45
C ASP A 4 9.08 -15.12 -6.82
N ILE A 5 8.37 -14.36 -5.99
CA ILE A 5 6.94 -14.10 -6.16
C ILE A 5 6.72 -12.95 -7.15
N TYR A 6 7.73 -12.13 -7.44
CA TYR A 6 7.65 -11.10 -8.46
C TYR A 6 9.05 -10.66 -8.86
N ILE A 7 9.27 -10.46 -10.16
CA ILE A 7 10.51 -9.91 -10.70
C ILE A 7 10.12 -8.70 -11.53
N HIS A 8 10.60 -7.52 -11.14
CA HIS A 8 10.28 -6.27 -11.81
C HIS A 8 10.83 -6.24 -13.24
N ALA A 9 10.01 -5.85 -14.21
CA ALA A 9 10.38 -5.90 -15.64
C ALA A 9 11.42 -4.82 -16.05
N HIS A 10 11.54 -3.75 -15.28
CA HIS A 10 12.55 -2.70 -15.48
C HIS A 10 13.63 -2.80 -14.40
N SER A 11 14.55 -3.75 -14.59
CA SER A 11 15.65 -4.06 -13.69
C SER A 11 16.89 -3.20 -13.95
N GLN A 12 16.76 -1.87 -14.00
CA GLN A 12 17.93 -0.99 -14.10
C GLN A 12 18.58 -0.76 -12.73
N ASP A 13 17.80 -0.83 -11.64
CA ASP A 13 18.25 -0.58 -10.26
C ASP A 13 17.73 -1.64 -9.27
N SER A 14 18.31 -1.68 -8.06
CA SER A 14 17.85 -2.52 -6.96
C SER A 14 16.49 -2.05 -6.44
N ILE A 15 15.51 -2.96 -6.34
CA ILE A 15 14.21 -2.69 -5.72
C ILE A 15 14.28 -2.80 -4.19
N THR A 16 13.53 -1.95 -3.48
CA THR A 16 13.41 -2.03 -2.00
C THR A 16 12.00 -2.49 -1.60
N PRO A 17 11.77 -3.81 -1.38
CA PRO A 17 10.49 -4.31 -0.93
C PRO A 17 10.22 -3.94 0.53
N HIS A 18 8.98 -3.53 0.86
CA HIS A 18 8.66 -3.08 2.22
C HIS A 18 7.31 -3.57 2.79
N THR A 19 6.30 -3.87 1.96
CA THR A 19 4.98 -4.32 2.46
C THR A 19 4.33 -5.36 1.54
N ILE A 20 3.63 -6.33 2.13
CA ILE A 20 2.69 -7.22 1.43
C ILE A 20 1.31 -7.03 2.05
N VAL A 21 0.31 -6.69 1.24
CA VAL A 21 -1.08 -6.52 1.70
C VAL A 21 -1.95 -7.62 1.10
N THR A 22 -2.70 -8.34 1.93
CA THR A 22 -3.69 -9.32 1.46
C THR A 22 -5.01 -8.63 1.13
N LEU A 23 -5.60 -8.93 -0.03
CA LEU A 23 -6.88 -8.34 -0.43
C LEU A 23 -8.05 -9.19 0.09
N PRO A 24 -8.93 -8.67 0.97
CA PRO A 24 -9.89 -9.48 1.71
C PRO A 24 -10.95 -10.14 0.84
N LYS A 25 -11.35 -9.52 -0.29
CA LYS A 25 -12.35 -10.09 -1.22
C LYS A 25 -11.87 -11.34 -1.97
N SER A 26 -10.58 -11.66 -1.89
CA SER A 26 -9.96 -12.75 -2.64
C SER A 26 -9.71 -14.03 -1.82
N LYS A 27 -10.13 -14.09 -0.55
CA LYS A 27 -9.73 -15.15 0.40
C LYS A 27 -8.20 -15.30 0.51
N GLY A 28 -7.47 -14.19 0.36
CA GLY A 28 -6.00 -14.16 0.41
C GLY A 28 -5.30 -14.61 -0.88
N LEU A 29 -6.04 -14.86 -1.97
CA LEU A 29 -5.45 -15.27 -3.25
C LEU A 29 -4.88 -14.10 -4.06
N GLN A 30 -5.25 -12.87 -3.72
CA GLN A 30 -4.73 -11.65 -4.31
C GLN A 30 -3.97 -10.85 -3.26
N LEU A 31 -2.79 -10.40 -3.66
CA LEU A 31 -1.83 -9.67 -2.86
C LEU A 31 -1.48 -8.37 -3.57
N LEU A 32 -1.19 -7.33 -2.81
CA LEU A 32 -0.49 -6.14 -3.27
C LEU A 32 0.93 -6.21 -2.70
N LEU A 33 1.92 -6.25 -3.60
CA LEU A 33 3.34 -6.17 -3.25
C LEU A 33 3.79 -4.72 -3.39
N CYS A 34 4.35 -4.16 -2.32
CA CYS A 34 4.85 -2.79 -2.32
C CYS A 34 6.38 -2.78 -2.25
N TYR A 35 6.99 -2.06 -3.19
CA TYR A 35 8.43 -1.82 -3.28
C TYR A 35 8.65 -0.38 -3.75
N ASP A 36 9.70 0.24 -3.25
CA ASP A 36 10.00 1.66 -3.52
C ASP A 36 8.74 2.53 -3.36
N ASN A 37 8.30 3.27 -4.37
CA ASN A 37 7.04 4.02 -4.35
C ASN A 37 5.95 3.39 -5.24
N GLU A 38 6.01 2.07 -5.45
CA GLU A 38 5.11 1.31 -6.31
C GLU A 38 4.40 0.16 -5.58
N GLY A 39 3.18 -0.13 -6.02
CA GLY A 39 2.37 -1.25 -5.55
C GLY A 39 1.81 -2.07 -6.73
N VAL A 40 2.14 -3.37 -6.78
CA VAL A 40 1.72 -4.27 -7.86
C VAL A 40 0.80 -5.37 -7.34
N TYR A 41 -0.31 -5.57 -8.04
CA TYR A 41 -1.28 -6.62 -7.72
C TYR A 41 -0.87 -7.96 -8.33
N VAL A 42 -0.63 -8.94 -7.48
CA VAL A 42 -0.27 -10.30 -7.87
C VAL A 42 -1.23 -11.31 -7.24
N ASN A 43 -1.25 -12.53 -7.78
CA ASN A 43 -1.84 -13.66 -7.08
C ASN A 43 -0.83 -14.35 -6.16
N SER A 44 -1.28 -15.35 -5.39
CA SER A 44 -0.43 -16.14 -4.49
C SER A 44 0.69 -16.93 -5.19
N CYS A 45 0.64 -17.05 -6.52
CA CYS A 45 1.69 -17.67 -7.33
C CYS A 45 2.64 -16.63 -7.95
N GLY A 46 2.48 -15.34 -7.62
CA GLY A 46 3.33 -14.27 -8.11
C GLY A 46 3.01 -13.73 -9.50
N LYS A 47 1.90 -14.18 -10.11
CA LYS A 47 1.48 -13.65 -11.41
C LYS A 47 0.74 -12.33 -11.21
N VAL A 48 1.15 -11.32 -11.96
CA VAL A 48 0.44 -10.03 -12.04
C VAL A 48 -1.00 -10.29 -12.49
N ASN A 49 -1.96 -9.76 -11.73
CA ASN A 49 -3.39 -10.03 -11.92
C ASN A 49 -4.17 -8.79 -12.41
N LYS A 50 -3.58 -7.60 -12.33
CA LYS A 50 -4.16 -6.35 -12.84
C LYS A 50 -3.12 -5.55 -13.61
N ASN A 51 -3.53 -4.89 -14.68
CA ASN A 51 -2.70 -3.92 -15.42
C ASN A 51 -2.66 -2.54 -14.71
N VAL A 52 -2.96 -2.51 -13.41
CA VAL A 52 -2.99 -1.31 -12.58
C VAL A 52 -1.82 -1.40 -11.62
N VAL A 53 -1.04 -0.33 -11.57
CA VAL A 53 0.06 -0.14 -10.61
C VAL A 53 -0.32 1.05 -9.75
N LEU A 54 -0.14 0.91 -8.43
CA LEU A 54 -0.21 2.05 -7.53
C LEU A 54 1.11 2.80 -7.56
N GLN A 55 1.08 4.11 -7.74
CA GLN A 55 2.26 4.96 -7.72
C GLN A 55 2.08 6.03 -6.64
N TRP A 56 2.84 5.91 -5.55
CA TRP A 56 2.87 6.93 -4.50
C TRP A 56 3.83 8.06 -4.85
N GLY A 57 3.58 9.26 -4.35
CA GLY A 57 4.48 10.40 -4.53
C GLY A 57 5.84 10.23 -3.84
N GLU A 58 5.90 9.41 -2.79
CA GLU A 58 7.11 8.99 -2.08
C GLU A 58 7.00 7.53 -1.63
N MET A 59 8.12 6.89 -1.25
CA MET A 59 8.09 5.54 -0.68
C MET A 59 7.28 5.55 0.62
N PRO A 60 6.15 4.82 0.70
CA PRO A 60 5.32 4.82 1.89
C PRO A 60 6.02 4.05 3.03
N THR A 61 5.99 4.64 4.22
CA THR A 61 6.49 4.03 5.46
C THR A 61 5.58 2.94 6.02
N SER A 62 4.31 2.93 5.59
CA SER A 62 3.30 1.94 5.94
C SER A 62 2.21 1.94 4.86
N VAL A 63 1.65 0.77 4.57
CA VAL A 63 0.56 0.60 3.59
C VAL A 63 -0.51 -0.28 4.19
N ALA A 64 -1.79 0.05 3.98
CA ALA A 64 -2.90 -0.76 4.44
C ALA A 64 -4.08 -0.73 3.47
N TYR A 65 -4.77 -1.85 3.33
CA TYR A 65 -6.10 -1.91 2.73
C TYR A 65 -7.14 -1.52 3.79
N ILE A 66 -8.14 -0.74 3.39
CA ILE A 66 -9.32 -0.43 4.22
C ILE A 66 -10.60 -0.96 3.58
N TRP A 67 -11.58 -1.34 4.41
CA TRP A 67 -12.82 -2.00 3.98
C TRP A 67 -13.58 -1.30 2.85
N THR A 68 -13.43 0.02 2.70
CA THR A 68 -14.05 0.83 1.64
C THR A 68 -13.48 0.61 0.24
N GLY A 69 -12.50 -0.29 0.07
CA GLY A 69 -11.91 -0.60 -1.24
C GLY A 69 -10.77 0.35 -1.63
N HIS A 70 -10.09 0.92 -0.64
CA HIS A 70 -8.95 1.80 -0.86
C HIS A 70 -7.68 1.23 -0.23
N ILE A 71 -6.55 1.64 -0.79
CA ILE A 71 -5.22 1.48 -0.19
C ILE A 71 -4.80 2.83 0.37
N LEU A 72 -4.41 2.84 1.64
CA LEU A 72 -3.76 3.96 2.28
C LEU A 72 -2.24 3.78 2.24
N GLY A 73 -1.51 4.78 1.77
CA GLY A 73 -0.05 4.86 1.83
C GLY A 73 0.38 6.00 2.75
N TRP A 74 1.04 5.69 3.87
CA TRP A 74 1.57 6.69 4.79
C TRP A 74 2.97 7.11 4.37
N GLY A 75 3.07 8.32 3.85
CA GLY A 75 4.33 9.03 3.67
C GLY A 75 4.84 9.66 4.96
N HIS A 76 5.88 10.47 4.84
CA HIS A 76 6.49 11.23 5.92
C HIS A 76 5.60 12.39 6.38
N LYS A 77 4.88 13.01 5.44
CA LYS A 77 3.97 14.15 5.70
C LYS A 77 2.59 13.98 5.09
N THR A 78 2.41 12.99 4.22
CA THR A 78 1.18 12.74 3.49
C THR A 78 0.61 11.37 3.83
N ILE A 79 -0.70 11.24 3.69
CA ILE A 79 -1.39 9.96 3.62
C ILE A 79 -2.15 9.98 2.32
N GLU A 80 -1.75 9.14 1.37
CA GLU A 80 -2.41 9.00 0.08
C GLU A 80 -3.48 7.90 0.16
N ILE A 81 -4.63 8.15 -0.45
CA ILE A 81 -5.77 7.24 -0.50
C ILE A 81 -5.98 6.87 -1.97
N CYS A 82 -5.72 5.62 -2.33
CA CYS A 82 -5.80 5.16 -3.71
C CYS A 82 -6.90 4.11 -3.88
N ASN A 83 -7.62 4.19 -4.99
CA ASN A 83 -8.63 3.20 -5.34
C ASN A 83 -8.01 1.84 -5.69
N VAL A 84 -8.51 0.74 -5.12
CA VAL A 84 -7.98 -0.61 -5.37
C VAL A 84 -8.26 -1.10 -6.80
N GLU A 85 -9.32 -0.60 -7.44
CA GLU A 85 -9.73 -1.06 -8.76
C GLU A 85 -9.07 -0.25 -9.88
N THR A 86 -9.04 1.09 -9.76
CA THR A 86 -8.51 1.96 -10.81
C THR A 86 -7.06 2.40 -10.60
N GLY A 87 -6.58 2.35 -9.35
CA GLY A 87 -5.29 2.90 -8.95
C GLY A 87 -5.26 4.43 -8.83
N TYR A 88 -6.39 5.11 -9.02
CA TYR A 88 -6.47 6.56 -8.94
C TYR A 88 -6.30 7.05 -7.50
N LEU A 89 -5.69 8.23 -7.38
CA LEU A 89 -5.54 8.95 -6.12
C LEU A 89 -6.87 9.65 -5.79
N ASP A 90 -7.64 9.06 -4.87
CA ASP A 90 -8.95 9.54 -4.46
C ASP A 90 -8.85 10.64 -3.37
N GLY A 91 -7.73 10.72 -2.66
CA GLY A 91 -7.50 11.79 -1.69
C GLY A 91 -6.09 11.80 -1.08
N VAL A 92 -5.76 12.93 -0.46
CA VAL A 92 -4.50 13.11 0.28
C VAL A 92 -4.78 13.85 1.57
N PHE A 93 -4.33 13.31 2.70
CA PHE A 93 -4.22 14.04 3.96
C PHE A 93 -2.78 14.50 4.15
N MET A 94 -2.59 15.73 4.65
CA MET A 94 -1.26 16.29 4.87
C MET A 94 -1.12 16.84 6.28
N HIS A 95 0.08 16.67 6.86
CA HIS A 95 0.43 17.19 8.17
C HIS A 95 1.52 18.26 8.08
N LYS A 96 1.44 19.28 8.94
CA LYS A 96 2.42 20.38 8.98
C LYS A 96 3.84 19.94 9.35
N LYS A 97 3.98 18.82 10.08
CA LYS A 97 5.26 18.27 10.52
C LYS A 97 5.38 16.82 10.08
N THR A 98 6.60 16.40 9.78
CA THR A 98 6.92 15.01 9.51
C THR A 98 6.53 14.15 10.70
N GLN A 99 5.74 13.10 10.46
CA GLN A 99 5.38 12.12 11.47
C GLN A 99 5.60 10.73 10.90
N LYS A 100 6.27 9.85 11.65
CA LYS A 100 6.42 8.45 11.26
C LYS A 100 5.17 7.68 11.65
N LEU A 101 4.10 7.91 10.90
CA LEU A 101 2.83 7.23 11.09
C LEU A 101 2.95 5.78 10.64
N LYS A 102 2.39 4.88 11.44
CA LYS A 102 2.23 3.48 11.06
C LYS A 102 0.77 3.12 11.20
N PHE A 103 0.28 2.34 10.25
CA PHE A 103 -0.97 1.63 10.42
C PHE A 103 -0.84 0.67 11.61
N LEU A 104 -1.83 0.67 12.50
CA LEU A 104 -1.91 -0.25 13.62
C LEU A 104 -2.93 -1.35 13.36
N CYS A 105 -4.18 -0.96 13.17
CA CYS A 105 -5.27 -1.85 12.85
C CYS A 105 -6.47 -1.05 12.36
N GLU A 106 -7.43 -1.75 11.78
CA GLU A 106 -8.76 -1.24 11.57
C GLU A 106 -9.63 -1.62 12.78
N ARG A 107 -10.39 -0.66 13.32
CA ARG A 107 -11.38 -0.92 14.38
C ARG A 107 -12.66 -0.13 14.09
N ASN A 108 -13.79 -0.84 13.97
CA ASN A 108 -15.11 -0.25 13.72
C ASN A 108 -15.11 0.70 12.50
N ASP A 109 -14.66 0.21 11.34
CA ASP A 109 -14.63 0.96 10.07
C ASP A 109 -13.68 2.17 10.06
N LYS A 110 -12.83 2.33 11.09
CA LYS A 110 -11.81 3.39 11.20
C LYS A 110 -10.41 2.78 11.15
N ALA A 111 -9.57 3.32 10.26
CA ALA A 111 -8.14 3.02 10.26
C ALA A 111 -7.50 3.72 11.47
N MET A 112 -6.80 2.98 12.33
CA MET A 112 -6.09 3.52 13.49
C MET A 112 -4.59 3.63 13.16
N SER A 113 -4.00 4.80 13.40
CA SER A 113 -2.55 5.01 13.35
C SER A 113 -1.99 5.29 14.75
N VAL A 114 -0.70 5.02 14.98
CA VAL A 114 -0.02 5.21 16.28
C VAL A 114 -0.15 6.64 16.84
N LEU A 115 -0.48 7.63 16.02
CA LEU A 115 -0.62 9.03 16.42
C LEU A 115 -2.02 9.62 16.15
N TRP A 116 -3.05 8.79 15.93
CA TRP A 116 -4.41 9.25 15.61
C TRP A 116 -4.95 10.29 16.59
N ASN A 117 -4.71 10.11 17.90
CA ASN A 117 -5.14 11.03 18.96
C ASN A 117 -4.39 12.38 19.00
N ARG A 118 -3.38 12.60 18.15
CA ARG A 118 -2.63 13.88 18.06
C ARG A 118 -2.89 14.65 16.78
N LEU A 119 -3.70 14.11 15.88
CA LEU A 119 -3.94 14.67 14.55
C LEU A 119 -5.33 15.32 14.41
N PHE A 120 -6.21 15.10 15.39
CA PHE A 120 -7.53 15.74 15.53
C PHE A 120 -7.77 16.13 16.99
#